data_AF-A0A3P7IGM7-F1
#
_entry.id   AF-A0A3P7IGM7-F1
#
_cell.length_a   1.000
_cell.length_b   1.000
_cell.length_c   1.000
_cell.angle_alpha   90.00
_cell.angle_beta   90.00
_cell.angle_gamma   90.00
#
_symmetry.space_group_name_H-M   'P 1'
#
loop_
_entity.id
_entity.type
_entity.pdbx_description
1 polymer ?
#
loop_
_entity_poly.entity_id
_entity_poly.type
_entity_poly.pdbx_seq_one_letter_code
_entity_poly.pdbx_strand_id
1 'polypeptide(L)'
;MKARLSLERETGVINGKYSDDLLFLRQLILDGQWDNALDFVEPLKSVQDFDFRQFRYLITKYKFFELLCVKLEPGPLHDNDFAVEELVECLKDLEHICPSPEDYRQLCALLTLPKLSDHVDFKNWNPSSARVECFHKVGD
;
A
#
# COMPACT_ATOMS: atom_id res chain seq x y z
N MET A 1 0.89 -31.99 -12.16
CA MET A 1 1.99 -31.02 -12.34
C MET A 1 1.47 -29.67 -11.85
N LYS A 2 1.78 -29.18 -10.65
CA LYS A 2 3.10 -28.71 -10.20
C LYS A 2 3.47 -29.28 -8.82
N ALA A 3 4.57 -30.01 -8.77
CA ALA A 3 5.31 -30.34 -7.56
C ALA A 3 6.55 -29.45 -7.53
N ARG A 4 6.65 -28.59 -6.52
CA ARG A 4 7.84 -27.86 -6.01
C ARG A 4 7.30 -26.98 -4.87
N LEU A 5 7.73 -27.01 -3.61
CA LEU A 5 8.88 -27.61 -2.96
C LEU A 5 8.43 -28.29 -1.65
N SER A 6 8.90 -29.51 -1.43
CA SER A 6 9.16 -30.01 -0.09
C SER A 6 10.54 -29.50 0.37
N LEU A 7 10.68 -29.31 1.68
CA LEU A 7 11.93 -29.14 2.44
C LEU A 7 12.69 -27.81 2.27
N GLU A 8 12.29 -26.80 3.03
CA GLU A 8 13.24 -25.96 3.77
C GLU A 8 12.83 -25.96 5.24
N ARG A 9 13.19 -27.07 5.88
CA ARG A 9 13.22 -27.25 7.33
C ARG A 9 14.34 -26.38 7.90
N GLU A 10 14.03 -25.75 9.03
CA GLU A 10 14.90 -25.79 10.22
C GLU A 10 16.36 -25.37 10.01
N THR A 11 16.63 -24.22 9.41
CA THR A 11 17.88 -23.49 9.71
C THR A 11 17.58 -22.00 9.66
N GLY A 12 17.54 -21.36 10.83
CA GLY A 12 17.82 -19.92 10.88
C GLY A 12 19.19 -19.68 10.24
N VAL A 13 19.33 -18.54 9.55
CA VAL A 13 20.47 -18.12 8.71
C VAL A 13 20.20 -18.25 7.19
N ILE A 14 19.33 -17.36 6.73
CA ILE A 14 19.65 -16.29 5.77
C ILE A 14 20.73 -16.65 4.74
N ASN A 15 20.29 -16.93 3.50
CA ASN A 15 21.11 -16.63 2.33
C ASN A 15 20.24 -16.13 1.16
N GLY A 16 19.65 -14.95 1.35
CA GLY A 16 18.90 -14.25 0.31
C GLY A 16 18.35 -12.86 0.67
N LYS A 17 18.86 -12.16 1.69
CA LYS A 17 18.36 -10.86 2.24
C LYS A 17 16.88 -10.77 2.67
N TYR A 18 15.95 -11.52 2.08
CA TYR A 18 14.53 -11.52 2.38
C TYR A 18 13.99 -12.96 2.28
N SER A 19 13.09 -13.37 3.17
CA SER A 19 12.38 -14.65 3.09
C SER A 19 11.44 -14.70 1.89
N ASP A 20 11.08 -15.91 1.41
CA ASP A 20 10.11 -16.08 0.32
C ASP A 20 8.78 -15.34 0.59
N ASP A 21 8.33 -15.34 1.84
CA ASP A 21 7.16 -14.59 2.29
C ASP A 21 7.29 -13.07 2.04
N LEU A 22 8.49 -12.52 2.29
CA LEU A 22 8.75 -11.10 2.10
C LEU A 22 8.95 -10.74 0.62
N LEU A 23 9.50 -11.66 -0.18
CA LEU A 23 9.54 -11.52 -1.64
C LEU A 23 8.13 -11.57 -2.24
N PHE A 24 7.26 -12.42 -1.72
CA PHE A 24 5.86 -12.50 -2.12
C PHE A 24 5.11 -11.21 -1.76
N LEU A 25 5.26 -10.73 -0.52
CA LEU A 25 4.67 -9.46 -0.07
C LEU A 25 5.15 -8.29 -0.93
N ARG A 26 6.46 -8.24 -1.23
CA ARG A 26 7.02 -7.26 -2.16
C ARG A 26 6.33 -7.31 -3.51
N GLN A 27 6.12 -8.51 -4.06
CA GLN A 27 5.47 -8.67 -5.36
C GLN A 27 4.03 -8.17 -5.34
N LEU A 28 3.27 -8.44 -4.27
CA LEU A 28 1.90 -7.93 -4.10
C LEU A 28 1.88 -6.39 -4.10
N ILE A 29 2.76 -5.76 -3.31
CA ILE A 29 2.87 -4.29 -3.24
C ILE A 29 3.28 -3.69 -4.58
N LEU A 30 4.29 -4.27 -5.25
CA LEU A 30 4.74 -3.79 -6.56
C LEU A 30 3.72 -3.99 -7.67
N ASP A 31 2.87 -5.01 -7.56
CA ASP A 31 1.74 -5.23 -8.48
C ASP A 31 0.56 -4.31 -8.18
N GLY A 32 0.53 -3.66 -7.01
CA GLY A 32 -0.57 -2.80 -6.55
C GLY A 32 -1.74 -3.61 -5.98
N GLN A 33 -1.49 -4.87 -5.61
CA GLN A 33 -2.47 -5.75 -4.97
C GLN A 33 -2.49 -5.48 -3.46
N TRP A 34 -2.91 -4.27 -3.09
CA TRP A 34 -2.91 -3.78 -1.70
C TRP A 34 -3.77 -4.64 -0.77
N ASP A 35 -4.97 -5.02 -1.20
CA ASP A 35 -5.89 -5.83 -0.41
C ASP A 35 -5.32 -7.23 -0.14
N ASN A 36 -4.68 -7.85 -1.14
CA ASN A 36 -3.99 -9.12 -0.96
C ASN A 36 -2.77 -8.99 -0.03
N ALA A 37 -2.06 -7.85 -0.07
CA ALA A 37 -0.96 -7.59 0.84
C ALA A 37 -1.44 -7.48 2.30
N LEU A 38 -2.60 -6.84 2.55
CA LEU A 38 -3.23 -6.77 3.87
C LEU A 38 -3.69 -8.14 4.37
N ASP A 39 -4.35 -8.93 3.52
CA ASP A 39 -4.79 -10.29 3.85
C ASP A 39 -3.60 -11.20 4.20
N PHE A 40 -2.51 -11.09 3.44
CA PHE A 40 -1.28 -11.84 3.67
C PHE A 40 -0.64 -11.56 5.03
N VAL A 41 -0.65 -10.29 5.49
CA VAL A 41 -0.07 -9.93 6.79
C VAL A 41 -1.07 -10.02 7.96
N GLU A 42 -2.36 -10.25 7.69
CA GLU A 42 -3.37 -10.43 8.73
C GLU A 42 -2.99 -11.50 9.77
N PRO A 43 -2.49 -12.70 9.41
CA PRO A 43 -2.03 -13.66 10.40
C PRO A 43 -0.85 -13.17 11.25
N LEU A 44 -0.07 -12.19 10.76
CA LEU A 44 1.07 -11.62 11.47
C LEU A 44 0.67 -10.59 12.54
N LYS A 45 -0.61 -10.18 12.62
CA LYS A 45 -1.10 -9.23 13.63
C LYS A 45 -0.87 -9.65 15.08
N SER A 46 -0.69 -10.96 15.32
CA SER A 46 -0.43 -11.52 16.65
C SER A 46 1.06 -11.56 17.00
N VAL A 47 1.95 -11.19 16.08
CA VAL A 47 3.40 -11.15 16.28
C VAL A 47 3.77 -9.87 17.01
N GLN A 48 4.42 -10.01 18.17
CA GLN A 48 4.67 -8.91 19.10
C GLN A 48 5.57 -7.79 18.56
N ASP A 49 6.39 -8.09 17.54
CA ASP A 49 7.35 -7.19 16.90
C ASP A 49 6.80 -6.57 15.60
N PHE A 50 5.63 -7.01 15.15
CA PHE A 50 5.04 -6.54 13.89
C PHE A 50 4.00 -5.45 14.15
N ASP A 51 4.31 -4.22 13.73
CA ASP A 51 3.37 -3.11 13.83
C ASP A 51 2.32 -3.18 12.70
N PHE A 52 1.35 -4.08 12.86
CA PHE A 52 0.25 -4.25 11.91
C PHE A 52 -0.52 -2.96 11.67
N ARG A 53 -0.62 -2.08 12.68
CA ARG A 53 -1.33 -0.81 12.56
C ARG A 53 -0.59 0.13 11.61
N GLN A 54 0.72 0.28 11.80
CA GLN A 54 1.57 1.07 10.91
C GLN A 54 1.59 0.50 9.49
N PHE A 55 1.70 -0.82 9.36
CA PHE A 55 1.64 -1.51 8.07
C PHE A 55 0.32 -1.21 7.34
N ARG A 56 -0.82 -1.43 7.99
CA ARG A 56 -2.15 -1.16 7.43
C ARG A 56 -2.30 0.31 7.02
N TYR A 57 -1.86 1.23 7.88
CA TYR A 57 -1.87 2.66 7.56
C TYR A 57 -1.09 2.98 6.28
N LEU A 58 0.14 2.47 6.15
CA LEU A 58 0.95 2.70 4.96
C LEU A 58 0.28 2.12 3.72
N ILE A 59 -0.11 0.84 3.73
CA ILE A 59 -0.74 0.19 2.58
C ILE A 59 -1.99 0.95 2.12
N THR A 60 -2.92 1.25 3.03
CA THR A 60 -4.14 2.00 2.69
C THR A 60 -3.82 3.42 2.19
N LYS A 61 -2.80 4.08 2.76
CA LYS A 61 -2.37 5.42 2.34
C LYS A 61 -1.84 5.43 0.90
N TYR A 62 -1.02 4.45 0.53
CA TYR A 62 -0.50 4.35 -0.84
C TYR A 62 -1.59 3.92 -1.84
N LYS A 63 -2.48 2.99 -1.46
CA LYS A 63 -3.70 2.67 -2.24
C LYS A 63 -4.52 3.93 -2.53
N PHE A 64 -4.75 4.76 -1.51
CA PHE A 64 -5.43 6.05 -1.65
C PHE A 64 -4.73 6.99 -2.65
N PHE A 65 -3.40 7.12 -2.60
CA PHE A 65 -2.68 7.98 -3.55
C PHE A 65 -2.77 7.47 -4.99
N GLU A 66 -2.73 6.16 -5.22
CA GLU A 66 -2.94 5.60 -6.56
C GLU A 66 -4.35 5.87 -7.07
N LEU A 67 -5.38 5.59 -6.26
CA LEU A 67 -6.77 5.88 -6.62
C LEU A 67 -6.98 7.37 -6.89
N LEU A 68 -6.38 8.23 -6.07
CA LEU A 68 -6.44 9.68 -6.26
C LEU A 68 -5.74 10.11 -7.56
N CYS A 69 -4.57 9.55 -7.88
CA CYS A 69 -3.88 9.83 -9.15
C CYS A 69 -4.76 9.46 -10.33
N VAL A 70 -5.30 8.23 -10.33
CA VAL A 70 -6.21 7.69 -11.36
C VAL A 70 -7.43 8.60 -11.55
N LYS A 71 -8.05 9.03 -10.44
CA LYS A 71 -9.19 9.95 -10.44
C LYS A 71 -8.84 11.33 -11.03
N LEU A 72 -7.67 11.87 -10.68
CA LEU A 72 -7.23 13.20 -11.11
C LEU A 72 -6.66 13.20 -12.54
N GLU A 73 -6.28 12.05 -13.08
CA GLU A 73 -5.81 11.90 -14.46
C GLU A 73 -6.99 11.89 -15.45
N PRO A 74 -7.07 12.88 -16.37
CA PRO A 74 -8.13 12.93 -17.35
C PRO A 74 -7.90 11.86 -18.43
N GLY A 75 -8.67 10.78 -18.39
CA GLY A 75 -8.60 9.67 -19.35
C GLY A 75 -9.98 9.26 -19.88
N PRO A 76 -10.15 8.97 -21.19
CA PRO A 76 -11.46 8.69 -21.81
C PRO A 76 -12.07 7.32 -21.44
N LEU A 77 -11.40 6.52 -20.63
CA LEU A 77 -11.80 5.15 -20.25
C LEU A 77 -11.92 4.96 -18.72
N HIS A 78 -11.84 6.03 -17.93
CA HIS A 78 -11.96 5.90 -16.48
C HIS A 78 -13.43 5.82 -16.06
N ASP A 79 -13.81 4.65 -15.55
CA ASP A 79 -14.99 4.46 -14.72
C ASP A 79 -14.74 5.17 -13.38
N ASN A 80 -14.85 6.50 -13.41
CA ASN A 80 -14.54 7.38 -12.28
C ASN A 80 -15.43 7.09 -11.06
N ASP A 81 -16.60 6.49 -11.27
CA ASP A 81 -17.55 6.19 -10.20
C ASP A 81 -16.97 5.13 -9.25
N PHE A 82 -16.48 4.01 -9.81
CA PHE A 82 -15.84 2.94 -9.03
C PHE A 82 -14.59 3.42 -8.29
N ALA A 83 -13.74 4.21 -8.95
CA ALA A 83 -12.55 4.77 -8.30
C ALA A 83 -12.89 5.73 -7.16
N VAL A 84 -14.02 6.46 -7.24
CA VAL A 84 -14.47 7.36 -6.18
C VAL A 84 -15.00 6.58 -4.98
N GLU A 85 -15.78 5.52 -5.19
CA GLU A 85 -16.28 4.67 -4.10
C GLU A 85 -15.13 4.06 -3.30
N GLU A 86 -14.19 3.38 -3.96
CA GLU A 86 -13.00 2.78 -3.33
C GLU A 86 -12.16 3.82 -2.58
N LEU A 87 -12.06 5.03 -3.12
CA LEU A 87 -11.28 6.11 -2.52
C LEU A 87 -11.97 6.64 -1.24
N VAL A 88 -13.30 6.78 -1.25
CA VAL A 88 -14.07 7.12 -0.04
C VAL A 88 -13.93 6.04 1.03
N GLU A 89 -13.93 4.76 0.65
CA GLU A 89 -13.69 3.66 1.58
C GLU A 89 -12.27 3.69 2.17
N CYS A 90 -11.25 3.91 1.33
CA CYS A 90 -9.87 4.10 1.80
C CYS A 90 -9.76 5.28 2.77
N LEU A 91 -10.44 6.39 2.48
CA LEU A 91 -10.43 7.57 3.33
C LEU A 91 -11.05 7.25 4.71
N LYS A 92 -12.21 6.56 4.75
CA LYS A 92 -12.84 6.13 6.01
C LYS A 92 -11.92 5.22 6.81
N ASP A 93 -11.26 4.25 6.17
CA ASP A 93 -10.32 3.36 6.85
C ASP A 93 -9.13 4.15 7.41
N LEU A 94 -8.59 5.10 6.62
CA LEU A 94 -7.53 6.01 7.02
C LEU A 94 -7.90 6.87 8.23
N GLU A 95 -9.15 7.31 8.37
CA GLU A 95 -9.61 8.06 9.55
C GLU A 95 -9.37 7.30 10.87
N HIS A 96 -9.56 5.98 10.85
CA HIS A 96 -9.42 5.13 12.04
C HIS A 96 -7.96 4.71 12.32
N ILE A 97 -7.14 4.60 11.28
CA ILE A 97 -5.76 4.11 11.37
C ILE A 97 -4.71 5.22 11.34
N CYS A 98 -5.08 6.46 11.00
CA CYS A 98 -4.17 7.61 11.01
C CYS A 98 -3.51 7.80 12.39
N PRO A 99 -2.20 8.09 12.43
CA PRO A 99 -1.50 8.35 13.68
C PRO A 99 -1.92 9.68 14.31
N SER A 100 -2.41 10.63 13.50
CA SER A 100 -2.83 11.94 13.94
C SER A 100 -3.98 12.51 13.10
N PRO A 101 -4.85 13.37 13.67
CA PRO A 101 -5.94 14.01 12.94
C PRO A 101 -5.45 15.04 11.90
N GLU A 102 -4.18 15.45 11.97
CA GLU A 102 -3.54 16.29 10.95
C GLU A 102 -3.25 15.52 9.66
N ASP A 103 -2.71 14.29 9.76
CA ASP A 103 -2.51 13.41 8.59
C ASP A 103 -3.81 13.18 7.82
N TYR A 104 -4.90 12.90 8.53
CA TYR A 104 -6.20 12.72 7.90
C TYR A 104 -6.69 13.97 7.18
N ARG A 105 -6.54 15.15 7.81
CA ARG A 105 -6.89 16.43 7.17
C ARG A 105 -6.06 16.70 5.92
N GLN A 106 -4.77 16.34 5.93
CA GLN A 106 -3.93 16.44 4.74
C GLN A 106 -4.43 15.54 3.61
N LEU A 107 -4.79 14.28 3.90
CA LEU A 107 -5.37 13.36 2.92
C LEU A 107 -6.66 13.93 2.31
N CYS A 108 -7.57 14.46 3.14
CA CYS A 108 -8.77 15.13 2.67
C CYS A 108 -8.47 16.37 1.81
N ALA A 109 -7.42 17.14 2.14
CA ALA A 109 -7.03 18.30 1.35
C ALA A 109 -6.58 17.90 -0.07
N LEU A 110 -5.90 16.75 -0.22
CA LEU A 110 -5.48 16.25 -1.53
C LEU A 110 -6.67 15.94 -2.47
N LEU A 111 -7.83 15.58 -1.92
CA LEU A 111 -9.05 15.37 -2.71
C LEU A 111 -9.57 16.63 -3.40
N THR A 112 -9.23 17.79 -2.84
CA THR A 112 -9.66 19.08 -3.37
C THR A 112 -8.74 19.59 -4.49
N LEU A 113 -7.61 18.91 -4.72
CA LEU A 113 -6.66 19.30 -5.75
C LEU A 113 -7.20 19.01 -7.15
N PRO A 114 -6.95 19.89 -8.13
CA PRO A 114 -7.30 19.62 -9.52
C PRO A 114 -6.37 18.58 -10.16
N LYS A 115 -5.11 18.48 -9.69
CA LYS A 115 -4.10 17.54 -10.16
C LYS A 115 -3.16 17.19 -9.01
N LEU A 116 -2.74 15.92 -8.94
CA LEU A 116 -1.82 15.48 -7.90
C LEU A 116 -0.47 16.21 -7.98
N SER A 117 0.01 16.47 -9.19
CA SER A 117 1.26 17.20 -9.46
C SER A 117 1.28 18.66 -8.97
N ASP A 118 0.13 19.23 -8.60
CA ASP A 118 0.03 20.58 -8.04
C ASP A 118 0.61 20.64 -6.61
N HIS A 119 0.59 19.50 -5.91
CA HIS A 119 1.19 19.37 -4.61
C HIS A 119 2.71 19.15 -4.70
N VAL A 120 3.47 19.87 -3.88
CA VAL A 120 4.95 19.86 -3.92
C VAL A 120 5.54 18.47 -3.73
N ASP A 121 5.00 17.68 -2.80
CA ASP A 121 5.44 16.30 -2.54
C ASP A 121 5.12 15.32 -3.67
N PHE A 122 4.16 15.65 -4.54
CA PHE A 122 3.70 14.76 -5.60
C PHE A 122 4.17 15.15 -7.00
N LYS A 123 5.00 16.19 -7.11
CA LYS A 123 5.46 16.72 -8.40
C LYS A 123 6.22 15.70 -9.26
N ASN A 124 6.98 14.81 -8.63
CA ASN A 124 7.73 13.73 -9.29
C ASN A 124 7.18 12.34 -8.93
N TRP A 125 5.99 12.29 -8.34
CA TRP A 125 5.40 11.06 -7.85
C TRP A 125 4.81 10.26 -9.00
N ASN A 126 5.00 8.95 -8.95
CA ASN A 126 4.33 8.01 -9.84
C ASN A 126 3.99 6.72 -9.07
N PRO A 127 2.96 5.98 -9.53
CA PRO A 127 2.50 4.75 -8.88
C PRO A 127 3.63 3.75 -8.64
N SER A 128 4.51 3.57 -9.63
CA SER A 128 5.62 2.61 -9.56
C SER A 128 6.64 2.97 -8.47
N SER A 129 7.08 4.23 -8.41
CA SER A 129 8.01 4.69 -7.35
C SER A 129 7.35 4.66 -5.98
N ALA A 130 6.04 4.95 -5.91
CA ALA A 130 5.29 4.94 -4.68
C ALA A 130 5.18 3.54 -4.08
N ARG A 131 4.96 2.51 -4.92
CA ARG A 131 4.96 1.11 -4.48
C ARG A 131 6.32 0.68 -3.93
N VAL A 132 7.42 1.08 -4.58
CA VAL A 132 8.77 0.79 -4.08
C VAL A 132 9.02 1.49 -2.74
N GLU A 133 8.65 2.77 -2.62
CA GLU A 133 8.77 3.52 -1.37
C GLU A 133 7.90 2.91 -0.26
N CYS A 134 6.68 2.49 -0.59
CA CYS A 134 5.79 1.79 0.32
C CYS A 134 6.45 0.54 0.87
N PHE A 135 6.97 -0.33 0.00
CA PHE A 135 7.67 -1.56 0.41
C PHE A 135 8.87 -1.25 1.33
N HIS A 136 9.65 -0.21 1.03
CA HIS A 136 10.75 0.20 1.90
C HIS A 136 10.26 0.69 3.27
N LYS A 137 9.17 1.47 3.33
CA LYS A 137 8.63 1.96 4.61
C LYS A 137 7.97 0.89 5.47
N VAL A 138 7.45 -0.18 4.87
CA VAL A 138 6.85 -1.30 5.62
C VAL A 138 7.87 -2.38 6.02
N GLY A 139 9.05 -2.37 5.39
CA GLY A 139 10.12 -3.34 5.64
C GLY A 139 11.30 -2.78 6.45
N ASP A 140 11.23 -1.52 6.88
CA ASP A 140 12.17 -0.85 7.80
C ASP A 140 11.61 -0.89 9.23
#